data_AF-A0A969MDD8-F1
#
_entry.id   AF-A0A969MDD8-F1
#
_cell.length_a   1.000
_cell.length_b   1.000
_cell.length_c   1.000
_cell.angle_alpha   90.00
_cell.angle_beta   90.00
_cell.angle_gamma   90.00
#
_symmetry.space_group_name_H-M   'P 1'
#
loop_
_entity.id
_entity.type
_entity.pdbx_description
1 polymer ?
#
loop_
_entity_poly.entity_id
_entity_poly.type
_entity_poly.pdbx_seq_one_letter_code
_entity_poly.pdbx_strand_id
1 'polypeptide(L)'
;MYQFDNVSFLSYNHTPDFFEAGLRYRISKNFTIRGQLLNLTNGDGISGILSKQNLLIDSNDWQPIILNGVNFGTGKISNINFTEGNLVRQQEYVFDITCYEEGNLSNALTGVYSGIDWSNVFKIDTLNESFSYTQEDNGRKNYEQTFSCRFHSGLVLDVRQAAIDFINVLIDANNLLNFIGNYNFTKDKKSYNSITYNNITNQIDLTRSIEILSNESGYYSFEFQHNIETSEDGITTASEEGEIKGLIEPIYEAASSGYNDQVAIAFSRLNNTFSSYVSNAYSLNPLCLENGKTTNEREGVITYRLTYDNDPRTNDLYFHEYTLDISQSQENITNVSENGTVQGIGRSFIDKFSNAVYGYNQISGDIYPRILNYYTENTNITKPISKIGQSLERNEIEGSIGYSEQYTDDNTFVNESGIKKFDINIQTAYPVHFINKFNVFNTKEFVQKSNQSTIGNRAINISLLGRRNLSFDEYLNYAKAKAKPHLIITGGADGYIEGVNCDFNIEDNTFTFNLSALFHEYYKPISEITLT
;
A
#
# COMPACT_ATOMS: atom_id res chain seq x y z
N MET A 1 -16.59 -41.27 40.37
CA MET A 1 -15.68 -41.14 39.21
C MET A 1 -16.10 -39.89 38.48
N TYR A 2 -15.18 -38.97 38.17
CA TYR A 2 -15.48 -37.79 37.36
C TYR A 2 -15.03 -38.07 35.92
N GLN A 3 -16.00 -38.08 35.01
CA GLN A 3 -15.75 -38.25 33.58
C GLN A 3 -16.19 -36.97 32.86
N PHE A 4 -15.27 -36.39 32.10
CA PHE A 4 -15.45 -35.17 31.34
C PHE A 4 -15.24 -35.47 29.87
N ASP A 5 -16.30 -35.39 29.10
CA ASP A 5 -16.27 -35.62 27.65
C ASP A 5 -16.32 -34.29 26.91
N ASN A 6 -15.60 -34.18 25.80
CA ASN A 6 -15.52 -32.99 24.95
C ASN A 6 -15.04 -31.71 25.67
N VAL A 7 -14.05 -31.86 26.56
CA VAL A 7 -13.42 -30.72 27.24
C VAL A 7 -12.15 -30.28 26.53
N SER A 8 -11.88 -28.97 26.53
CA SER A 8 -10.61 -28.39 26.12
C SER A 8 -9.71 -28.14 27.32
N PHE A 9 -8.41 -28.34 27.15
CA PHE A 9 -7.41 -28.00 28.17
C PHE A 9 -7.05 -26.51 28.07
N LEU A 10 -7.10 -25.82 29.21
CA LEU A 10 -6.61 -24.44 29.33
C LEU A 10 -5.24 -24.39 29.99
N SER A 11 -5.06 -25.16 31.06
CA SER A 11 -3.77 -25.27 31.72
C SER A 11 -3.49 -26.68 32.21
N TYR A 12 -2.22 -27.04 32.25
CA TYR A 12 -1.75 -28.24 32.92
C TYR A 12 -0.42 -27.97 33.59
N ASN A 13 -0.40 -28.15 34.91
CA ASN A 13 0.80 -28.09 35.70
C ASN A 13 1.02 -29.43 36.38
N HIS A 14 2.27 -29.89 36.44
CA HIS A 14 2.60 -30.97 37.34
C HIS A 14 3.92 -30.74 38.06
N THR A 15 3.99 -31.30 39.26
CA THR A 15 5.14 -31.28 40.13
C THR A 15 5.33 -32.69 40.66
N PRO A 16 6.36 -33.41 40.24
CA PRO A 16 6.71 -34.68 40.84
C PRO A 16 7.24 -34.43 42.26
N ASP A 17 6.79 -35.24 43.21
CA ASP A 17 7.30 -35.26 44.56
C ASP A 17 8.36 -36.36 44.68
N PHE A 18 9.56 -35.98 45.12
CA PHE A 18 10.72 -36.85 45.28
C PHE A 18 11.06 -37.07 46.76
N PHE A 19 11.61 -38.23 47.08
CA PHE A 19 12.35 -38.44 48.34
C PHE A 19 13.77 -37.83 48.25
N GLU A 20 14.47 -37.72 49.38
CA GLU A 20 15.82 -37.12 49.57
C GLU A 20 16.97 -37.75 48.73
N ALA A 21 16.67 -38.64 47.78
CA ALA A 21 17.61 -39.28 46.86
C ALA A 21 17.08 -39.35 45.40
N GLY A 22 16.20 -38.42 45.01
CA GLY A 22 15.67 -38.34 43.63
C GLY A 22 14.66 -39.44 43.27
N LEU A 23 14.16 -40.19 44.25
CA LEU A 23 13.12 -41.21 44.03
C LEU A 23 11.73 -40.58 44.00
N ARG A 24 11.13 -40.53 42.81
CA ARG A 24 9.77 -40.01 42.60
C ARG A 24 8.73 -40.94 43.22
N TYR A 25 7.96 -40.46 44.19
CA TYR A 25 6.94 -41.27 44.87
C TYR A 25 5.51 -40.82 44.59
N ARG A 26 5.32 -39.60 44.07
CA ARG A 26 4.01 -39.06 43.67
C ARG A 26 4.20 -38.05 42.55
N ILE A 27 3.17 -37.85 41.73
CA ILE A 27 3.06 -36.68 40.86
C ILE A 27 1.79 -35.94 41.24
N SER A 28 1.97 -34.69 41.66
CA SER A 28 0.88 -33.74 41.86
C SER A 28 0.56 -33.07 40.53
N LYS A 29 -0.67 -33.21 40.05
CA LYS A 29 -1.13 -32.66 38.78
C LYS A 29 -2.24 -31.65 39.04
N ASN A 30 -2.17 -30.48 38.43
CA ASN A 30 -3.22 -29.48 38.45
C ASN A 30 -3.63 -29.20 37.00
N PHE A 31 -4.93 -29.28 36.72
CA PHE A 31 -5.49 -29.03 35.40
C PHE A 31 -6.49 -27.91 35.51
N THR A 32 -6.51 -27.04 34.51
CA THR A 32 -7.68 -26.20 34.24
C THR A 32 -8.29 -26.67 32.93
N ILE A 33 -9.54 -27.12 32.98
CA ILE A 33 -10.29 -27.56 31.80
C ILE A 33 -11.44 -26.61 31.54
N ARG A 34 -11.77 -26.40 30.26
CA ARG A 34 -13.02 -25.76 29.83
C ARG A 34 -13.91 -26.82 29.21
N GLY A 35 -15.18 -26.82 29.61
CA GLY A 35 -16.19 -27.70 29.04
C GLY A 35 -17.50 -26.99 28.85
N GLN A 36 -18.41 -27.67 28.15
CA GLN A 36 -19.77 -27.20 27.96
C GLN A 36 -20.73 -28.08 28.76
N LEU A 37 -21.56 -27.45 29.57
CA LEU A 37 -22.56 -28.16 30.37
C LEU A 37 -23.73 -28.65 29.48
N LEU A 38 -23.90 -28.04 28.30
CA LEU A 38 -24.94 -28.35 27.32
C LEU A 38 -24.35 -28.54 25.92
N ASN A 39 -24.53 -29.74 25.38
CA ASN A 39 -24.63 -29.99 23.95
C ASN A 39 -26.08 -29.64 23.56
N LEU A 40 -26.28 -28.92 22.45
CA LEU A 40 -27.55 -28.34 21.96
C LEU A 40 -28.79 -29.28 21.92
N THR A 41 -28.65 -30.57 22.22
CA THR A 41 -29.73 -31.53 22.45
C THR A 41 -30.15 -31.57 23.92
N ASN A 42 -31.11 -30.72 24.29
CA ASN A 42 -31.63 -30.60 25.66
C ASN A 42 -32.52 -31.80 26.07
N GLY A 43 -31.90 -32.98 26.27
CA GLY A 43 -32.58 -34.23 26.65
C GLY A 43 -32.90 -34.36 28.15
N ASP A 44 -32.13 -33.69 29.01
CA ASP A 44 -32.18 -33.87 30.47
C ASP A 44 -32.99 -32.78 31.23
N GLY A 45 -33.35 -31.67 30.57
CA GLY A 45 -34.10 -30.56 31.16
C GLY A 45 -33.37 -29.78 32.27
N ILE A 46 -33.99 -28.70 32.75
CA ILE A 46 -33.41 -27.77 33.75
C ILE A 46 -33.07 -28.46 35.09
N SER A 47 -33.87 -29.45 35.51
CA SER A 47 -33.59 -30.18 36.76
C SER A 47 -32.41 -31.14 36.65
N GLY A 48 -32.19 -31.76 35.48
CA GLY A 48 -31.02 -32.61 35.24
C GLY A 48 -29.72 -31.80 35.31
N ILE A 49 -29.74 -30.59 34.76
CA ILE A 49 -28.64 -29.61 34.79
C ILE A 49 -28.30 -29.22 36.23
N LEU A 50 -29.30 -28.78 37.01
CA LEU A 50 -29.11 -28.41 38.43
C LEU A 50 -28.64 -29.59 39.29
N SER A 51 -29.11 -30.81 39.00
CA SER A 51 -28.66 -32.01 39.72
C SER A 51 -27.19 -32.36 39.42
N LYS A 52 -26.72 -32.15 38.17
CA LYS A 52 -25.32 -32.32 37.78
C LYS A 52 -24.43 -31.24 38.43
N GLN A 53 -24.91 -30.00 38.53
CA GLN A 53 -24.21 -28.94 39.26
C GLN A 53 -24.08 -29.25 40.76
N ASN A 54 -25.14 -29.73 41.42
CA ASN A 54 -25.10 -30.09 42.84
C ASN A 54 -24.16 -31.29 43.11
N LEU A 55 -24.12 -32.28 42.21
CA LEU A 55 -23.18 -33.41 42.27
C LEU A 55 -21.71 -32.99 42.17
N LEU A 56 -21.43 -31.85 41.55
CA LEU A 56 -20.09 -31.29 41.38
C LEU A 56 -19.70 -30.35 42.52
N ILE A 57 -20.67 -29.79 43.25
CA ILE A 57 -20.44 -28.89 44.41
C ILE A 57 -20.22 -29.70 45.70
N ASP A 58 -20.88 -30.87 45.86
CA ASP A 58 -20.70 -31.75 47.03
C ASP A 58 -19.45 -32.66 46.96
N SER A 59 -18.60 -32.43 45.97
CA SER A 59 -17.62 -33.38 45.46
C SER A 59 -16.23 -33.21 46.13
N ASN A 60 -16.18 -33.25 47.47
CA ASN A 60 -14.91 -33.14 48.22
C ASN A 60 -14.03 -34.41 48.18
N ASP A 61 -14.56 -35.51 47.63
CA ASP A 61 -13.88 -36.80 47.62
C ASP A 61 -12.92 -36.96 46.43
N TRP A 62 -11.81 -37.63 46.70
CA TRP A 62 -10.83 -38.08 45.72
C TRP A 62 -11.41 -39.21 44.86
N GLN A 63 -11.53 -38.99 43.55
CA GLN A 63 -12.11 -39.95 42.61
C GLN A 63 -11.30 -40.01 41.31
N PRO A 64 -11.38 -41.11 40.54
CA PRO A 64 -10.73 -41.17 39.23
C PRO A 64 -11.22 -40.03 38.31
N ILE A 65 -10.29 -39.30 37.71
CA ILE A 65 -10.52 -38.24 36.73
C ILE A 65 -10.29 -38.79 35.32
N ILE A 66 -11.31 -38.78 34.50
CA ILE A 66 -11.24 -39.21 33.10
C ILE A 66 -11.57 -38.00 32.22
N LEU A 67 -10.64 -37.56 31.39
CA LEU A 67 -10.82 -36.43 30.45
C LEU A 67 -10.73 -36.98 29.02
N ASN A 68 -11.78 -36.79 28.23
CA ASN A 68 -11.87 -37.27 26.84
C ASN A 68 -11.46 -38.75 26.68
N GLY A 69 -11.88 -39.60 27.63
CA GLY A 69 -11.58 -41.04 27.63
C GLY A 69 -10.20 -41.45 28.18
N VAL A 70 -9.34 -40.50 28.56
CA VAL A 70 -8.02 -40.78 29.17
C VAL A 70 -8.12 -40.66 30.68
N ASN A 71 -7.55 -41.60 31.43
CA ASN A 71 -7.55 -41.59 32.90
C ASN A 71 -6.31 -40.85 33.45
N PHE A 72 -6.54 -39.85 34.30
CA PHE A 72 -5.52 -38.94 34.84
C PHE A 72 -5.10 -39.27 36.28
N GLY A 73 -5.64 -40.36 36.85
CA GLY A 73 -5.43 -40.78 38.23
C GLY A 73 -6.57 -40.33 39.14
N THR A 74 -6.33 -40.38 40.45
CA THR A 74 -7.33 -40.00 41.46
C THR A 74 -7.19 -38.52 41.76
N GLY A 75 -8.27 -37.76 41.64
CA GLY A 75 -8.27 -36.31 41.82
C GLY A 75 -9.56 -35.77 42.43
N LYS A 76 -9.58 -34.46 42.67
CA LYS A 76 -10.74 -33.71 43.11
C LYS A 76 -10.83 -32.39 42.36
N ILE A 77 -12.04 -31.87 42.24
CA ILE A 77 -12.27 -30.52 41.71
C ILE A 77 -11.98 -29.54 42.85
N SER A 78 -11.01 -28.65 42.66
CA SER A 78 -10.57 -27.67 43.66
C SER A 78 -11.30 -26.34 43.53
N ASN A 79 -11.71 -25.99 42.31
CA ASN A 79 -12.48 -24.78 42.04
C ASN A 79 -13.35 -24.95 40.79
N ILE A 80 -14.49 -24.27 40.79
CA ILE A 80 -15.46 -24.28 39.70
C ILE A 80 -15.83 -22.84 39.38
N ASN A 81 -15.66 -22.45 38.13
CA ASN A 81 -16.14 -21.19 37.61
C ASN A 81 -17.08 -21.42 36.43
N PHE A 82 -18.18 -20.67 36.37
CA PHE A 82 -19.10 -20.67 35.25
C PHE A 82 -18.94 -19.32 34.53
N THR A 83 -18.49 -19.33 33.28
CA THR A 83 -18.36 -18.13 32.45
C THR A 83 -19.74 -17.61 32.01
N GLU A 84 -19.85 -16.37 31.54
CA GLU A 84 -21.14 -15.79 31.14
C GLU A 84 -21.83 -16.66 30.07
N GLY A 85 -23.10 -17.00 30.30
CA GLY A 85 -23.87 -17.89 29.44
C GLY A 85 -25.35 -17.93 29.83
N ASN A 86 -26.20 -18.42 28.93
CA ASN A 86 -27.60 -18.66 29.25
C ASN A 86 -27.71 -20.11 29.75
N LEU A 87 -28.00 -20.27 31.05
CA LEU A 87 -28.19 -21.56 31.74
C LEU A 87 -29.12 -22.54 31.01
N VAL A 88 -29.96 -22.05 30.09
CA VAL A 88 -30.95 -22.84 29.34
C VAL A 88 -30.43 -23.30 27.97
N ARG A 89 -29.36 -22.72 27.42
CA ARG A 89 -28.89 -22.99 26.04
C ARG A 89 -27.44 -23.42 25.95
N GLN A 90 -26.52 -22.62 26.48
CA GLN A 90 -25.08 -22.86 26.42
C GLN A 90 -24.47 -22.23 27.66
N GLN A 91 -23.93 -23.07 28.53
CA GLN A 91 -23.23 -22.66 29.73
C GLN A 91 -21.86 -23.33 29.70
N GLU A 92 -20.82 -22.52 29.59
CA GLU A 92 -19.45 -22.98 29.74
C GLU A 92 -19.08 -23.06 31.22
N TYR A 93 -18.19 -23.99 31.53
CA TYR A 93 -17.59 -24.12 32.84
C TYR A 93 -16.08 -24.24 32.71
N VAL A 94 -15.38 -23.74 33.71
CA VAL A 94 -13.94 -23.86 33.89
C VAL A 94 -13.69 -24.54 35.23
N PHE A 95 -13.11 -25.74 35.21
CA PHE A 95 -12.79 -26.49 36.43
C PHE A 95 -11.30 -26.54 36.65
N ASP A 96 -10.91 -26.23 37.89
CA ASP A 96 -9.58 -26.53 38.39
C ASP A 96 -9.63 -27.90 39.08
N ILE A 97 -8.78 -28.81 38.64
CA ILE A 97 -8.74 -30.19 39.10
C ILE A 97 -7.34 -30.48 39.64
N THR A 98 -7.26 -31.02 40.85
CA THR A 98 -6.01 -31.53 41.42
C THR A 98 -6.06 -33.04 41.43
N CYS A 99 -5.12 -33.70 40.75
CA CYS A 99 -4.95 -35.16 40.77
C CYS A 99 -3.63 -35.55 41.42
N TYR A 100 -3.61 -36.75 41.99
CA TYR A 100 -2.41 -37.49 42.31
C TYR A 100 -2.30 -38.73 41.44
N GLU A 101 -1.12 -38.90 40.86
CA GLU A 101 -0.69 -40.18 40.34
C GLU A 101 0.32 -40.77 41.33
N GLU A 102 0.03 -41.97 41.82
CA GLU A 102 0.99 -42.70 42.65
C GLU A 102 2.23 -43.00 41.82
N GLY A 103 3.41 -42.72 42.39
CA GLY A 103 4.66 -43.08 41.74
C GLY A 103 4.78 -44.59 41.64
N ASN A 104 4.94 -45.11 40.42
CA ASN A 104 5.23 -46.53 40.26
C ASN A 104 6.72 -46.82 40.56
N LEU A 105 7.00 -47.27 41.79
CA LEU A 105 8.34 -47.69 42.21
C LEU A 105 8.78 -49.04 41.61
N SER A 106 7.87 -49.82 41.00
CA SER A 106 8.21 -51.13 40.40
C SER A 106 9.15 -51.01 39.19
N ASN A 107 9.17 -49.84 38.56
CA ASN A 107 9.96 -49.54 37.37
C ASN A 107 11.24 -48.75 37.67
N ALA A 108 11.58 -48.57 38.96
CA ALA A 108 12.82 -47.92 39.37
C ALA A 108 14.08 -48.69 38.93
N LEU A 109 13.96 -49.88 38.35
CA LEU A 109 15.07 -50.59 37.70
C LEU A 109 14.82 -50.88 36.20
N THR A 110 13.59 -50.72 35.70
CA THR A 110 13.22 -50.97 34.29
C THR A 110 11.99 -50.13 33.91
N GLY A 111 12.11 -49.19 32.97
CA GLY A 111 11.01 -48.36 32.47
C GLY A 111 11.47 -47.02 31.89
N VAL A 112 10.70 -45.93 32.11
CA VAL A 112 11.06 -44.52 31.76
C VAL A 112 12.45 -44.11 32.27
N TYR A 113 12.98 -44.83 33.26
CA TYR A 113 14.29 -44.63 33.86
C TYR A 113 15.32 -45.70 33.49
N SER A 114 15.06 -46.55 32.49
CA SER A 114 15.99 -47.63 32.06
C SER A 114 17.28 -47.10 31.40
N GLY A 115 17.36 -45.80 31.12
CA GLY A 115 18.57 -45.11 30.66
C GLY A 115 19.34 -44.41 31.78
N ILE A 116 18.83 -44.42 33.01
CA ILE A 116 19.49 -43.79 34.15
C ILE A 116 20.43 -44.83 34.76
N ASP A 117 21.73 -44.53 34.77
CA ASP A 117 22.69 -45.29 35.56
C ASP A 117 22.45 -45.01 37.05
N TRP A 118 21.74 -45.93 37.69
CA TRP A 118 21.41 -45.87 39.12
C TRP A 118 22.64 -45.85 40.03
N SER A 119 23.84 -46.18 39.52
CA SER A 119 25.07 -45.99 40.28
C SER A 119 25.40 -44.51 40.56
N ASN A 120 24.81 -43.58 39.78
CA ASN A 120 25.00 -42.14 39.93
C ASN A 120 23.82 -41.41 40.59
N VAL A 121 22.66 -42.05 40.77
CA VAL A 121 21.48 -41.42 41.42
C VAL A 121 21.73 -41.12 42.89
N PHE A 122 22.56 -41.93 43.58
CA PHE A 122 23.04 -41.66 44.94
C PHE A 122 23.85 -40.36 45.09
N LYS A 123 24.15 -39.69 43.98
CA LYS A 123 24.92 -38.43 43.94
C LYS A 123 24.02 -37.21 43.75
N ILE A 124 22.70 -37.40 43.58
CA ILE A 124 21.71 -36.33 43.45
C ILE A 124 21.13 -36.05 44.84
N ASP A 125 21.30 -34.81 45.32
CA ASP A 125 20.71 -34.30 46.56
C ASP A 125 19.22 -34.01 46.39
N THR A 126 18.90 -33.27 45.33
CA THR A 126 17.53 -32.82 45.06
C THR A 126 17.30 -32.81 43.57
N LEU A 127 16.16 -33.33 43.17
CA LEU A 127 15.63 -33.19 41.83
C LEU A 127 14.26 -32.53 41.95
N ASN A 128 14.06 -31.44 41.24
CA ASN A 128 12.76 -30.82 41.07
C ASN A 128 12.46 -30.76 39.57
N GLU A 129 11.23 -31.06 39.22
CA GLU A 129 10.69 -30.85 37.88
C GLU A 129 9.41 -30.04 38.05
N SER A 130 9.25 -29.03 37.22
CA SER A 130 7.95 -28.41 37.04
C SER A 130 7.65 -28.33 35.55
N PHE A 131 6.41 -28.58 35.22
CA PHE A 131 5.90 -28.46 33.87
C PHE A 131 4.69 -27.54 33.91
N SER A 132 4.59 -26.66 32.93
CA SER A 132 3.41 -25.87 32.65
C SER A 132 3.09 -25.91 31.16
N TYR A 133 1.80 -26.06 30.88
CA TYR A 133 1.19 -25.83 29.58
C TYR A 133 0.06 -24.83 29.77
N THR A 134 0.00 -23.82 28.92
CA THR A 134 -1.15 -22.92 28.84
C THR A 134 -1.60 -22.76 27.40
N GLN A 135 -2.92 -22.67 27.23
CA GLN A 135 -3.55 -22.29 25.97
C GLN A 135 -4.46 -21.10 26.22
N GLU A 136 -4.16 -20.00 25.55
CA GLU A 136 -4.94 -18.78 25.58
C GLU A 136 -6.19 -18.88 24.68
N ASP A 137 -7.14 -17.96 24.87
CA ASP A 137 -8.39 -17.92 24.10
C ASP A 137 -8.16 -17.63 22.60
N ASN A 138 -7.08 -16.91 22.27
CA ASN A 138 -6.65 -16.69 20.87
C ASN A 138 -6.07 -17.96 20.22
N GLY A 139 -5.80 -19.03 21.00
CA GLY A 139 -5.19 -20.26 20.52
C GLY A 139 -3.67 -20.31 20.67
N ARG A 140 -3.02 -19.25 21.18
CA ARG A 140 -1.60 -19.23 21.54
C ARG A 140 -1.33 -20.27 22.62
N LYS A 141 -0.23 -21.01 22.46
CA LYS A 141 0.15 -22.12 23.34
C LYS A 141 1.55 -21.89 23.87
N ASN A 142 1.67 -21.95 25.19
CA ASN A 142 2.95 -21.88 25.87
C ASN A 142 3.23 -23.20 26.57
N TYR A 143 4.46 -23.67 26.41
CA TYR A 143 4.98 -24.85 27.06
C TYR A 143 6.24 -24.42 27.80
N GLU A 144 6.32 -24.74 29.08
CA GLU A 144 7.54 -24.54 29.86
C GLU A 144 7.77 -25.76 30.75
N GLN A 145 8.98 -26.30 30.70
CA GLN A 145 9.41 -27.38 31.57
C GLN A 145 10.73 -26.98 32.21
N THR A 146 10.77 -26.95 33.54
CA THR A 146 11.97 -26.65 34.31
C THR A 146 12.42 -27.89 35.06
N PHE A 147 13.72 -28.14 35.03
CA PHE A 147 14.40 -29.14 35.83
C PHE A 147 15.42 -28.42 36.69
N SER A 148 15.43 -28.73 37.98
CA SER A 148 16.44 -28.25 38.92
C SER A 148 17.05 -29.46 39.60
N CYS A 149 18.35 -29.67 39.41
CA CYS A 149 19.07 -30.82 39.97
C CYS A 149 20.27 -30.33 40.77
N ARG A 150 20.37 -30.77 42.02
CA ARG A 150 21.52 -30.51 42.91
C ARG A 150 22.29 -31.80 43.15
N PHE A 151 23.61 -31.73 43.09
CA PHE A 151 24.49 -32.88 43.31
C PHE A 151 25.29 -32.75 44.62
N HIS A 152 25.57 -33.88 45.26
CA HIS A 152 26.43 -33.96 46.43
C HIS A 152 27.80 -33.32 46.17
N SER A 153 28.29 -32.54 47.13
CA SER A 153 29.65 -31.99 47.10
C SER A 153 30.71 -33.08 47.19
N GLY A 154 31.75 -33.03 46.35
CA GLY A 154 32.90 -33.96 46.41
C GLY A 154 33.03 -34.93 45.22
N LEU A 155 32.22 -34.74 44.17
CA LEU A 155 32.33 -35.50 42.93
C LEU A 155 33.52 -35.05 42.08
N VAL A 156 34.31 -35.99 41.57
CA VAL A 156 35.51 -35.77 40.72
C VAL A 156 35.16 -35.79 39.21
N LEU A 157 33.87 -35.85 38.87
CA LEU A 157 33.40 -35.86 37.48
C LEU A 157 32.97 -34.45 37.05
N ASP A 158 32.89 -34.24 35.74
CA ASP A 158 32.21 -33.07 35.16
C ASP A 158 30.70 -33.16 35.46
N VAL A 159 30.34 -32.75 36.69
CA VAL A 159 28.96 -32.75 37.22
C VAL A 159 28.00 -32.04 36.27
N ARG A 160 28.51 -31.05 35.52
CA ARG A 160 27.74 -30.32 34.52
C ARG A 160 27.28 -31.20 33.37
N GLN A 161 28.20 -31.94 32.74
CA GLN A 161 27.83 -32.80 31.62
C GLN A 161 26.91 -33.94 32.07
N ALA A 162 27.21 -34.56 33.22
CA ALA A 162 26.40 -35.65 33.76
C ALA A 162 24.95 -35.20 34.07
N ALA A 163 24.78 -33.98 34.58
CA ALA A 163 23.45 -33.42 34.84
C ALA A 163 22.69 -33.10 33.55
N ILE A 164 23.39 -32.57 32.53
CA ILE A 164 22.79 -32.28 31.23
C ILE A 164 22.30 -33.58 30.58
N ASP A 165 23.13 -34.62 30.57
CA ASP A 165 22.78 -35.92 29.99
C ASP A 165 21.60 -36.55 30.75
N PHE A 166 21.61 -36.49 32.08
CA PHE A 166 20.54 -36.98 32.93
C PHE A 166 19.21 -36.25 32.67
N ILE A 167 19.23 -34.91 32.61
CA ILE A 167 18.03 -34.11 32.33
C ILE A 167 17.51 -34.39 30.91
N ASN A 168 18.39 -34.53 29.91
CA ASN A 168 17.98 -34.88 28.55
C ASN A 168 17.29 -36.25 28.49
N VAL A 169 17.80 -37.25 29.21
CA VAL A 169 17.13 -38.56 29.33
C VAL A 169 15.75 -38.44 29.98
N LEU A 170 15.61 -37.60 31.01
CA LEU A 170 14.31 -37.34 31.64
C LEU A 170 13.31 -36.66 30.69
N ILE A 171 13.78 -35.67 29.91
CA ILE A 171 12.99 -34.98 28.89
C ILE A 171 12.51 -35.98 27.82
N ASP A 172 13.42 -36.82 27.32
CA ASP A 172 13.13 -37.76 26.24
C ASP A 172 12.25 -38.94 26.69
N ALA A 173 12.34 -39.34 27.96
CA ALA A 173 11.59 -40.44 28.51
C ALA A 173 10.19 -40.05 29.03
N ASN A 174 9.92 -38.76 29.19
CA ASN A 174 8.62 -38.31 29.70
C ASN A 174 7.51 -38.61 28.68
N ASN A 175 6.72 -39.67 28.92
CA ASN A 175 5.53 -40.04 28.13
C ASN A 175 4.40 -38.98 28.17
N LEU A 176 4.64 -37.83 28.81
CA LEU A 176 3.85 -36.60 28.67
C LEU A 176 3.59 -36.25 27.19
N LEU A 177 4.54 -36.60 26.31
CA LEU A 177 4.48 -36.48 24.85
C LEU A 177 3.31 -37.27 24.23
N ASN A 178 2.93 -38.40 24.81
CA ASN A 178 1.78 -39.20 24.39
C ASN A 178 0.46 -38.71 24.99
N PHE A 179 0.53 -37.90 26.05
CA PHE A 179 -0.61 -37.50 26.88
C PHE A 179 -1.29 -36.21 26.42
N ILE A 180 -0.55 -35.28 25.82
CA ILE A 180 -1.11 -34.05 25.21
C ILE A 180 -1.67 -34.32 23.79
N GLY A 181 -1.76 -35.60 23.38
CA GLY A 181 -2.49 -36.07 22.19
C GLY A 181 -1.94 -35.65 20.82
N ASN A 182 -1.04 -34.65 20.76
CA ASN A 182 -0.55 -34.05 19.51
C ASN A 182 0.95 -33.68 19.55
N TYR A 183 1.74 -34.20 20.48
CA TYR A 183 3.17 -33.81 20.61
C TYR A 183 4.10 -34.44 19.54
N ASN A 184 3.60 -35.30 18.63
CA ASN A 184 4.41 -35.70 17.48
C ASN A 184 4.84 -34.50 16.61
N PHE A 185 4.13 -33.36 16.68
CA PHE A 185 4.47 -32.13 15.96
C PHE A 185 5.55 -31.27 16.62
N THR A 186 5.86 -31.44 17.91
CA THR A 186 6.78 -30.58 18.69
C THR A 186 8.15 -31.20 18.92
N LYS A 187 8.35 -32.47 18.56
CA LYS A 187 9.67 -33.12 18.68
C LYS A 187 10.73 -32.44 17.81
N ASP A 188 10.34 -32.00 16.61
CA ASP A 188 11.21 -31.32 15.66
C ASP A 188 11.20 -29.79 15.84
N LYS A 189 10.40 -29.28 16.79
CA LYS A 189 10.32 -27.85 17.08
C LYS A 189 11.39 -27.44 18.06
N LYS A 190 12.08 -26.34 17.78
CA LYS A 190 13.11 -25.78 18.66
C LYS A 190 12.47 -25.35 19.97
N SER A 191 13.05 -25.81 21.06
CA SER A 191 12.81 -25.26 22.37
C SER A 191 13.94 -24.37 22.81
N TYR A 192 13.61 -23.27 23.47
CA TYR A 192 14.61 -22.44 24.13
C TYR A 192 15.06 -23.18 25.39
N ASN A 193 16.33 -23.54 25.42
CA ASN A 193 16.96 -24.14 26.59
C ASN A 193 17.76 -23.04 27.30
N SER A 194 17.37 -22.67 28.52
CA SER A 194 18.26 -21.94 29.42
C SER A 194 18.89 -22.96 30.37
N ILE A 195 20.21 -22.85 30.60
CA ILE A 195 20.94 -23.69 31.55
C ILE A 195 21.71 -22.75 32.48
N THR A 196 21.35 -22.73 33.75
CA THR A 196 22.09 -22.00 34.79
C THR A 196 22.80 -22.97 35.71
N TYR A 197 24.03 -22.62 36.11
CA TYR A 197 24.83 -23.44 37.00
C TYR A 197 25.31 -22.62 38.19
N ASN A 198 25.03 -23.10 39.40
CA ASN A 198 25.54 -22.55 40.64
C ASN A 198 26.65 -23.45 41.19
N ASN A 199 27.91 -23.00 41.01
CA ASN A 199 29.11 -23.70 41.48
C ASN A 199 29.19 -23.86 43.01
N ILE A 200 28.51 -23.01 43.79
CA ILE A 200 28.57 -23.07 45.26
C ILE A 200 27.65 -24.17 45.78
N THR A 201 26.45 -24.26 45.20
CA THR A 201 25.45 -25.24 45.60
C THR A 201 25.48 -26.51 44.77
N ASN A 202 26.32 -26.59 43.72
CA ASN A 202 26.30 -27.65 42.70
C ASN A 202 24.90 -27.88 42.11
N GLN A 203 24.16 -26.80 41.90
CA GLN A 203 22.79 -26.83 41.36
C GLN A 203 22.79 -26.44 39.88
N ILE A 204 22.08 -27.22 39.07
CA ILE A 204 21.84 -26.97 37.65
C ILE A 204 20.36 -26.81 37.44
N ASP A 205 19.97 -25.67 36.87
CA ASP A 205 18.60 -25.44 36.43
C ASP A 205 18.57 -25.40 34.91
N LEU A 206 17.71 -26.22 34.32
CA LEU A 206 17.43 -26.26 32.90
C LEU A 206 15.97 -25.89 32.68
N THR A 207 15.72 -24.87 31.87
CA THR A 207 14.36 -24.53 31.43
C THR A 207 14.24 -24.77 29.94
N ARG A 208 13.23 -25.53 29.54
CA ARG A 208 12.83 -25.75 28.16
C ARG A 208 11.51 -25.02 27.94
N SER A 209 11.49 -24.00 27.08
CA SER A 209 10.24 -23.33 26.69
C SER A 209 9.98 -23.39 25.19
N ILE A 210 8.70 -23.50 24.83
CA ILE A 210 8.21 -23.42 23.46
C ILE A 210 6.96 -22.53 23.50
N GLU A 211 6.91 -21.58 22.58
CA GLU A 211 5.73 -20.78 22.33
C GLU A 211 5.30 -21.02 20.88
N ILE A 212 4.03 -21.34 20.70
CA ILE A 212 3.38 -21.51 19.40
C ILE A 212 2.29 -20.46 19.33
N LEU A 213 2.36 -19.59 18.32
CA LEU A 213 1.34 -18.57 18.09
C LEU A 213 0.01 -19.22 17.69
N SER A 214 -1.03 -18.40 17.65
CA SER A 214 -2.42 -18.83 17.45
C SER A 214 -2.65 -19.72 16.22
N ASN A 215 -1.87 -19.53 15.15
CA ASN A 215 -1.91 -20.35 13.93
C ASN A 215 -0.56 -21.02 13.65
N GLU A 216 -0.61 -22.20 13.03
CA GLU A 216 0.60 -22.98 12.70
C GLU A 216 0.57 -23.43 11.24
N SER A 217 1.72 -23.34 10.57
CA SER A 217 1.91 -23.86 9.21
C SER A 217 3.26 -24.58 9.09
N GLY A 218 3.27 -25.84 9.51
CA GLY A 218 4.42 -26.74 9.40
C GLY A 218 5.63 -26.27 10.22
N TYR A 219 6.44 -25.40 9.64
CA TYR A 219 7.72 -24.97 10.16
C TYR A 219 7.72 -23.57 10.80
N TYR A 220 6.60 -22.85 10.79
CA TYR A 220 6.42 -21.59 11.51
C TYR A 220 5.03 -21.52 12.17
N SER A 221 4.90 -20.64 13.16
CA SER A 221 3.61 -20.20 13.71
C SER A 221 3.44 -18.71 13.46
N PHE A 222 2.20 -18.25 13.41
CA PHE A 222 1.89 -16.86 13.18
C PHE A 222 0.60 -16.44 13.86
N GLU A 223 0.49 -15.15 14.12
CA GLU A 223 -0.76 -14.49 14.44
C GLU A 223 -0.75 -13.08 13.86
N PHE A 224 -1.93 -12.52 13.68
CA PHE A 224 -2.08 -11.17 13.20
C PHE A 224 -3.38 -10.57 13.73
N GLN A 225 -3.41 -9.25 13.72
CA GLN A 225 -4.58 -8.45 14.00
C GLN A 225 -4.83 -7.50 12.83
N HIS A 226 -6.10 -7.23 12.55
CA HIS A 226 -6.52 -6.23 11.57
C HIS A 226 -7.04 -5.00 12.30
N ASN A 227 -6.66 -3.83 11.80
CA ASN A 227 -7.22 -2.56 12.21
C ASN A 227 -7.80 -1.85 10.98
N ILE A 228 -8.97 -1.23 11.15
CA ILE A 228 -9.67 -0.49 10.09
C ILE A 228 -10.06 0.87 10.67
N GLU A 229 -9.60 1.93 10.03
CA GLU A 229 -9.85 3.31 10.43
C GLU A 229 -10.39 4.10 9.23
N THR A 230 -11.57 4.69 9.38
CA THR A 230 -12.18 5.56 8.35
C THR A 230 -12.07 7.01 8.77
N SER A 231 -11.40 7.83 7.96
CA SER A 231 -11.30 9.28 8.16
C SER A 231 -12.58 10.01 7.71
N GLU A 232 -12.68 11.29 8.09
CA GLU A 232 -13.86 12.13 7.80
C GLU A 232 -14.10 12.36 6.30
N ASP A 233 -13.06 12.21 5.47
CA ASP A 233 -13.12 12.28 4.01
C ASP A 233 -13.65 10.98 3.36
N GLY A 234 -13.98 9.97 4.16
CA GLY A 234 -14.49 8.67 3.68
C GLY A 234 -13.39 7.71 3.21
N ILE A 235 -12.12 8.12 3.29
CA ILE A 235 -10.99 7.22 3.05
C ILE A 235 -10.85 6.29 4.24
N THR A 236 -10.67 5.01 3.97
CA THR A 236 -10.45 4.00 4.98
C THR A 236 -9.07 3.41 4.81
N THR A 237 -8.31 3.42 5.90
CA THR A 237 -7.05 2.73 6.05
C THR A 237 -7.29 1.37 6.70
N ALA A 238 -6.79 0.31 6.08
CA ALA A 238 -6.79 -1.04 6.62
C ALA A 238 -5.35 -1.48 6.86
N SER A 239 -5.03 -1.91 8.07
CA SER A 239 -3.69 -2.37 8.43
C SER A 239 -3.70 -3.76 9.06
N GLU A 240 -2.68 -4.56 8.74
CA GLU A 240 -2.41 -5.86 9.37
C GLU A 240 -1.09 -5.78 10.14
N GLU A 241 -1.14 -6.09 11.43
CA GLU A 241 0.03 -6.25 12.28
C GLU A 241 0.15 -7.72 12.63
N GLY A 242 1.30 -8.33 12.39
CA GLY A 242 1.50 -9.75 12.64
C GLY A 242 2.84 -10.10 13.26
N GLU A 243 2.83 -11.21 13.98
CA GLU A 243 4.00 -11.85 14.57
C GLU A 243 4.18 -13.24 13.93
N ILE A 244 5.41 -13.59 13.58
CA ILE A 244 5.77 -14.86 12.98
C ILE A 244 6.96 -15.43 13.74
N LYS A 245 6.83 -16.69 14.16
CA LYS A 245 7.84 -17.40 14.93
C LYS A 245 8.25 -18.69 14.22
N GLY A 246 9.54 -18.81 13.92
CA GLY A 246 10.11 -20.02 13.34
C GLY A 246 10.07 -21.16 14.34
N LEU A 247 9.61 -22.33 13.90
CA LEU A 247 9.46 -23.49 14.76
C LEU A 247 10.58 -24.51 14.57
N ILE A 248 11.23 -24.58 13.41
CA ILE A 248 12.31 -25.55 13.11
C ILE A 248 13.65 -24.85 12.86
N GLU A 249 14.76 -25.57 13.05
CA GLU A 249 16.08 -25.04 12.70
C GLU A 249 16.34 -25.09 11.18
N PRO A 250 17.00 -24.06 10.61
CA PRO A 250 17.38 -22.83 11.30
C PRO A 250 16.19 -21.85 11.42
N ILE A 251 15.94 -21.40 12.66
CA ILE A 251 14.67 -20.75 13.06
C ILE A 251 14.36 -19.44 12.35
N TYR A 252 15.39 -18.67 12.02
CA TYR A 252 15.18 -17.40 11.35
C TYR A 252 14.74 -17.60 9.90
N GLU A 253 15.30 -18.59 9.21
CA GLU A 253 14.92 -18.96 7.85
C GLU A 253 13.49 -19.48 7.80
N ALA A 254 13.09 -20.28 8.79
CA ALA A 254 11.71 -20.74 8.95
C ALA A 254 10.74 -19.55 9.14
N ALA A 255 11.09 -18.60 10.01
CA ALA A 255 10.30 -17.38 10.22
C ALA A 255 10.27 -16.48 8.97
N SER A 256 11.39 -16.35 8.26
CA SER A 256 11.52 -15.54 7.04
C SER A 256 10.69 -16.11 5.89
N SER A 257 10.66 -17.43 5.74
CA SER A 257 9.79 -18.11 4.79
C SER A 257 8.31 -17.90 5.16
N GLY A 258 7.96 -18.05 6.44
CA GLY A 258 6.61 -17.72 6.93
C GLY A 258 6.21 -16.27 6.68
N TYR A 259 7.13 -15.32 6.86
CA TYR A 259 6.90 -13.91 6.54
C TYR A 259 6.55 -13.69 5.07
N ASN A 260 7.29 -14.29 4.15
CA ASN A 260 6.99 -14.15 2.72
C ASN A 260 5.62 -14.74 2.37
N ASP A 261 5.27 -15.90 2.93
CA ASP A 261 3.96 -16.53 2.75
C ASP A 261 2.84 -15.63 3.28
N GLN A 262 2.98 -15.13 4.52
CA GLN A 262 1.94 -14.35 5.17
C GLN A 262 1.74 -12.98 4.53
N VAL A 263 2.81 -12.29 4.12
CA VAL A 263 2.72 -11.00 3.42
C VAL A 263 2.09 -11.16 2.03
N ALA A 264 2.38 -12.25 1.32
CA ALA A 264 1.81 -12.49 -0.01
C ALA A 264 0.27 -12.61 -0.01
N ILE A 265 -0.32 -13.06 1.10
CA ILE A 265 -1.77 -13.23 1.25
C ILE A 265 -2.44 -12.15 2.13
N ALA A 266 -1.65 -11.27 2.76
CA ALA A 266 -2.14 -10.23 3.67
C ALA A 266 -3.15 -9.28 3.02
N PHE A 267 -2.89 -8.83 1.78
CA PHE A 267 -3.82 -7.97 1.05
C PHE A 267 -5.20 -8.62 0.88
N SER A 268 -5.25 -9.92 0.55
CA SER A 268 -6.51 -10.66 0.40
C SER A 268 -7.27 -10.72 1.73
N ARG A 269 -6.57 -10.99 2.84
CA ARG A 269 -7.17 -10.97 4.18
C ARG A 269 -7.73 -9.60 4.54
N LEU A 270 -6.93 -8.54 4.38
CA LEU A 270 -7.34 -7.18 4.68
C LEU A 270 -8.49 -6.73 3.79
N ASN A 271 -8.47 -7.05 2.50
CA ASN A 271 -9.56 -6.70 1.58
C ASN A 271 -10.87 -7.41 1.95
N ASN A 272 -10.81 -8.67 2.41
CA ASN A 272 -11.99 -9.39 2.89
C ASN A 272 -12.55 -8.78 4.18
N THR A 273 -11.67 -8.44 5.13
CA THR A 273 -12.05 -7.75 6.37
C THR A 273 -12.65 -6.38 6.04
N PHE A 274 -11.97 -5.57 5.23
CA PHE A 274 -12.43 -4.27 4.75
C PHE A 274 -13.82 -4.36 4.12
N SER A 275 -14.03 -5.27 3.17
CA SER A 275 -15.32 -5.45 2.48
C SER A 275 -16.46 -5.90 3.43
N SER A 276 -16.12 -6.49 4.58
CA SER A 276 -17.09 -6.91 5.59
C SER A 276 -17.55 -5.76 6.48
N TYR A 277 -16.70 -4.75 6.69
CA TYR A 277 -16.98 -3.62 7.58
C TYR A 277 -17.35 -2.32 6.85
N VAL A 278 -16.88 -2.13 5.62
CA VAL A 278 -17.09 -0.90 4.85
C VAL A 278 -17.92 -1.20 3.60
N SER A 279 -19.19 -0.78 3.64
CA SER A 279 -20.11 -0.89 2.50
C SER A 279 -20.11 0.39 1.65
N ASN A 280 -20.28 0.25 0.33
CA ASN A 280 -20.39 1.37 -0.63
C ASN A 280 -19.16 2.28 -0.74
N ALA A 281 -17.98 1.78 -0.39
CA ALA A 281 -16.72 2.48 -0.61
C ALA A 281 -15.97 1.90 -1.82
N TYR A 282 -14.95 2.63 -2.29
CA TYR A 282 -13.98 2.07 -3.24
C TYR A 282 -13.29 0.84 -2.64
N SER A 283 -12.89 -0.10 -3.50
CA SER A 283 -12.11 -1.26 -3.09
C SER A 283 -10.77 -0.84 -2.49
N LEU A 284 -10.22 -1.66 -1.60
CA LEU A 284 -8.88 -1.45 -1.07
C LEU A 284 -7.86 -1.51 -2.21
N ASN A 285 -6.94 -0.56 -2.25
CA ASN A 285 -5.89 -0.50 -3.26
C ASN A 285 -4.86 -1.61 -3.01
N PRO A 286 -4.41 -2.34 -4.05
CA PRO A 286 -3.44 -3.42 -3.89
C PRO A 286 -2.03 -2.91 -3.56
N LEU A 287 -1.78 -1.60 -3.72
CA LEU A 287 -0.50 -0.98 -3.42
C LEU A 287 -0.36 -0.75 -1.91
N CYS A 288 0.61 -1.44 -1.30
CA CYS A 288 0.91 -1.30 0.12
C CYS A 288 1.59 0.05 0.41
N LEU A 289 0.97 0.88 1.23
CA LEU A 289 1.44 2.21 1.63
C LEU A 289 2.61 2.14 2.60
N GLU A 290 2.53 1.23 3.57
CA GLU A 290 3.52 1.03 4.62
C GLU A 290 3.82 -0.45 4.76
N ASN A 291 5.11 -0.81 4.73
CA ASN A 291 5.58 -2.16 4.97
C ASN A 291 6.70 -2.12 6.02
N GLY A 292 6.28 -2.13 7.29
CA GLY A 292 7.17 -2.21 8.44
C GLY A 292 7.56 -3.65 8.74
N LYS A 293 8.84 -3.90 9.01
CA LYS A 293 9.37 -5.21 9.40
C LYS A 293 10.43 -5.05 10.47
N THR A 294 10.30 -5.80 11.57
CA THR A 294 11.33 -5.92 12.62
C THR A 294 11.70 -7.38 12.78
N THR A 295 12.98 -7.67 12.97
CA THR A 295 13.51 -9.05 13.05
C THR A 295 14.29 -9.28 14.34
N ASN A 296 14.08 -10.44 14.96
CA ASN A 296 14.93 -10.99 16.00
C ASN A 296 15.44 -12.35 15.53
N GLU A 297 16.61 -12.35 14.88
CA GLU A 297 17.21 -13.56 14.28
C GLU A 297 17.52 -14.64 15.33
N ARG A 298 17.88 -14.23 16.55
CA ARG A 298 18.22 -15.15 17.64
C ARG A 298 16.99 -15.93 18.13
N GLU A 299 15.86 -15.25 18.20
CA GLU A 299 14.61 -15.87 18.62
C GLU A 299 13.82 -16.44 17.44
N GLY A 300 14.21 -16.13 16.20
CA GLY A 300 13.46 -16.54 15.02
C GLY A 300 12.08 -15.88 14.97
N VAL A 301 12.01 -14.61 15.41
CA VAL A 301 10.76 -13.83 15.45
C VAL A 301 10.83 -12.72 14.41
N ILE A 302 9.77 -12.58 13.62
CA ILE A 302 9.57 -11.47 12.69
C ILE A 302 8.22 -10.83 13.02
N THR A 303 8.24 -9.53 13.32
CA THR A 303 7.01 -8.74 13.41
C THR A 303 6.89 -7.84 12.18
N TYR A 304 5.66 -7.63 11.72
CA TYR A 304 5.39 -6.81 10.54
C TYR A 304 4.14 -5.96 10.68
N ARG A 305 4.09 -4.88 9.91
CA ARG A 305 2.95 -3.99 9.77
C ARG A 305 2.75 -3.63 8.30
N LEU A 306 1.59 -3.97 7.76
CA LEU A 306 1.21 -3.65 6.39
C LEU A 306 0.02 -2.70 6.42
N THR A 307 0.09 -1.60 5.67
CA THR A 307 -0.99 -0.61 5.59
C THR A 307 -1.43 -0.43 4.13
N TYR A 308 -2.74 -0.39 3.93
CA TYR A 308 -3.40 -0.14 2.65
C TYR A 308 -4.54 0.86 2.87
N ASP A 309 -4.98 1.55 1.83
CA ASP A 309 -6.18 2.39 1.87
C ASP A 309 -7.08 2.10 0.67
N ASN A 310 -8.24 2.75 0.63
CA ASN A 310 -9.12 2.75 -0.53
C ASN A 310 -9.18 4.11 -1.24
N ASP A 311 -8.18 4.97 -1.03
CA ASP A 311 -8.11 6.27 -1.67
C ASP A 311 -7.95 6.08 -3.19
N PRO A 312 -8.90 6.53 -4.04
CA PRO A 312 -8.76 6.37 -5.48
C PRO A 312 -7.47 6.99 -6.04
N ARG A 313 -6.88 7.96 -5.32
CA ARG A 313 -5.59 8.59 -5.68
C ARG A 313 -4.42 7.60 -5.57
N THR A 314 -4.52 6.53 -4.80
CA THR A 314 -3.41 5.57 -4.58
C THR A 314 -3.55 4.27 -5.38
N ASN A 315 -4.54 4.18 -6.27
CA ASN A 315 -4.79 2.98 -7.09
C ASN A 315 -3.80 2.79 -8.26
N ASP A 316 -3.00 3.80 -8.59
CA ASP A 316 -1.99 3.75 -9.65
C ASP A 316 -0.61 4.12 -9.08
N LEU A 317 0.43 4.06 -9.90
CA LEU A 317 1.79 4.47 -9.54
C LEU A 317 1.90 5.98 -9.29
N TYR A 318 0.91 6.76 -9.71
CA TYR A 318 0.88 8.21 -9.55
C TYR A 318 -0.58 8.69 -9.41
N PHE A 319 -0.74 9.89 -8.86
CA PHE A 319 -2.00 10.63 -9.00
C PHE A 319 -1.77 11.96 -9.71
N HIS A 320 -2.82 12.42 -10.37
CA HIS A 320 -2.82 13.64 -11.17
C HIS A 320 -3.98 14.53 -10.74
N GLU A 321 -3.64 15.72 -10.27
CA GLU A 321 -4.60 16.78 -9.95
C GLU A 321 -4.35 17.97 -10.88
N TYR A 322 -5.41 18.62 -11.34
CA TYR A 322 -5.29 19.81 -12.18
C TYR A 322 -6.48 20.74 -12.04
N THR A 323 -6.26 21.98 -12.46
CA THR A 323 -7.24 23.05 -12.53
C THR A 323 -7.27 23.59 -13.95
N LEU A 324 -8.48 23.89 -14.45
CA LEU A 324 -8.70 24.49 -15.75
C LEU A 324 -9.29 25.89 -15.57
N ASP A 325 -8.62 26.88 -16.14
CA ASP A 325 -9.05 28.27 -16.13
C ASP A 325 -9.30 28.76 -17.54
N ILE A 326 -10.32 29.61 -17.69
CA ILE A 326 -10.66 30.26 -18.95
C ILE A 326 -10.87 31.75 -18.70
N SER A 327 -10.28 32.57 -19.55
CA SER A 327 -10.43 34.03 -19.50
C SER A 327 -10.64 34.59 -20.89
N GLN A 328 -11.49 35.59 -21.00
CA GLN A 328 -11.77 36.25 -22.28
C GLN A 328 -11.37 37.73 -22.20
N SER A 329 -10.62 38.19 -23.19
CA SER A 329 -10.26 39.61 -23.33
C SER A 329 -11.42 40.43 -23.90
N GLN A 330 -11.29 41.76 -23.85
CA GLN A 330 -12.26 42.69 -24.46
C GLN A 330 -12.37 42.54 -25.99
N GLU A 331 -11.39 41.92 -26.64
CA GLU A 331 -11.36 41.68 -28.08
C GLU A 331 -11.95 40.30 -28.47
N ASN A 332 -12.64 39.64 -27.52
CA ASN A 332 -13.15 38.27 -27.64
C ASN A 332 -12.05 37.22 -27.88
N ILE A 333 -10.82 37.50 -27.44
CA ILE A 333 -9.73 36.50 -27.42
C ILE A 333 -9.86 35.69 -26.14
N THR A 334 -9.95 34.38 -26.28
CA THR A 334 -10.05 33.43 -25.19
C THR A 334 -8.67 32.83 -24.90
N ASN A 335 -8.26 32.90 -23.64
CA ASN A 335 -7.10 32.17 -23.13
C ASN A 335 -7.58 31.08 -22.19
N VAL A 336 -7.05 29.86 -22.37
CA VAL A 336 -7.37 28.69 -21.55
C VAL A 336 -6.08 28.14 -20.99
N SER A 337 -6.07 27.81 -19.70
CA SER A 337 -4.89 27.23 -19.06
C SER A 337 -5.23 26.01 -18.22
N GLU A 338 -4.34 25.02 -18.23
CA GLU A 338 -4.34 23.90 -17.30
C GLU A 338 -3.12 24.03 -16.39
N ASN A 339 -3.34 24.04 -15.07
CA ASN A 339 -2.27 23.95 -14.08
C ASN A 339 -2.46 22.65 -13.31
N GLY A 340 -1.46 21.76 -13.33
CA GLY A 340 -1.58 20.46 -12.69
C GLY A 340 -0.31 20.00 -12.00
N THR A 341 -0.49 18.99 -11.15
CA THR A 341 0.57 18.32 -10.42
C THR A 341 0.42 16.83 -10.59
N VAL A 342 1.50 16.17 -11.00
CA VAL A 342 1.62 14.71 -11.00
C VAL A 342 2.48 14.31 -9.81
N GLN A 343 1.90 13.58 -8.87
CA GLN A 343 2.60 13.09 -7.69
C GLN A 343 2.77 11.58 -7.81
N GLY A 344 4.01 11.12 -7.85
CA GLY A 344 4.30 9.69 -7.89
C GLY A 344 4.23 9.08 -6.50
N ILE A 345 3.83 7.81 -6.47
CA ILE A 345 3.63 7.00 -5.28
C ILE A 345 4.74 5.96 -5.22
N GLY A 346 5.38 5.80 -4.07
CA GLY A 346 6.54 4.92 -3.93
C GLY A 346 7.16 4.99 -2.55
N ARG A 347 8.01 4.00 -2.24
CA ARG A 347 8.66 3.87 -0.92
C ARG A 347 9.87 4.77 -0.77
N SER A 348 10.62 4.98 -1.85
CA SER A 348 11.75 5.89 -1.90
C SER A 348 11.42 7.14 -2.70
N PHE A 349 12.12 8.26 -2.46
CA PHE A 349 11.99 9.46 -3.29
C PHE A 349 12.35 9.16 -4.77
N ILE A 350 13.24 8.21 -5.02
CA ILE A 350 13.61 7.74 -6.37
C ILE A 350 12.40 7.06 -7.05
N ASP A 351 11.74 6.14 -6.36
CA ASP A 351 10.54 5.47 -6.91
C ASP A 351 9.41 6.46 -7.14
N LYS A 352 9.16 7.35 -6.17
CA LYS A 352 8.15 8.40 -6.29
C LYS A 352 8.42 9.28 -7.51
N PHE A 353 9.63 9.80 -7.67
CA PHE A 353 9.94 10.66 -8.82
C PHE A 353 9.89 9.89 -10.15
N SER A 354 10.39 8.65 -10.20
CA SER A 354 10.29 7.80 -11.39
C SER A 354 8.83 7.58 -11.81
N ASN A 355 7.96 7.31 -10.84
CA ASN A 355 6.53 7.13 -11.09
C ASN A 355 5.83 8.44 -11.47
N ALA A 356 6.25 9.59 -10.94
CA ALA A 356 5.77 10.90 -11.37
C ALA A 356 6.15 11.21 -12.82
N VAL A 357 7.38 10.89 -13.23
CA VAL A 357 7.84 11.01 -14.62
C VAL A 357 7.01 10.10 -15.53
N TYR A 358 6.81 8.85 -15.12
CA TYR A 358 5.94 7.92 -15.86
C TYR A 358 4.54 8.48 -16.02
N GLY A 359 3.92 8.94 -14.93
CA GLY A 359 2.59 9.53 -14.94
C GLY A 359 2.48 10.76 -15.82
N TYR A 360 3.43 11.70 -15.72
CA TYR A 360 3.48 12.89 -16.58
C TYR A 360 3.56 12.51 -18.07
N ASN A 361 4.36 11.50 -18.41
CA ASN A 361 4.44 11.03 -19.80
C ASN A 361 3.11 10.44 -20.28
N GLN A 362 2.34 9.74 -19.42
CA GLN A 362 1.00 9.26 -19.76
C GLN A 362 0.03 10.43 -19.98
N ILE A 363 -0.04 11.39 -19.05
CA ILE A 363 -1.03 12.45 -19.10
C ILE A 363 -0.72 13.56 -20.11
N SER A 364 0.55 13.74 -20.49
CA SER A 364 1.00 14.87 -21.32
C SER A 364 0.35 14.90 -22.71
N GLY A 365 0.03 13.73 -23.26
CA GLY A 365 -0.69 13.61 -24.54
C GLY A 365 -2.14 14.07 -24.45
N ASP A 366 -2.74 14.00 -23.26
CA ASP A 366 -4.16 14.26 -23.03
C ASP A 366 -4.46 15.71 -22.59
N ILE A 367 -3.42 16.48 -22.24
CA ILE A 367 -3.57 17.89 -21.83
C ILE A 367 -4.27 18.71 -22.92
N TYR A 368 -3.79 18.64 -24.16
CA TYR A 368 -4.37 19.41 -25.26
C TYR A 368 -5.83 19.04 -25.54
N PRO A 369 -6.20 17.75 -25.70
CA PRO A 369 -7.60 17.34 -25.81
C PRO A 369 -8.49 17.85 -24.67
N ARG A 370 -8.03 17.79 -23.41
CA ARG A 370 -8.79 18.30 -22.26
C ARG A 370 -9.03 19.81 -22.36
N ILE A 371 -7.99 20.58 -22.61
CA ILE A 371 -8.09 22.04 -22.76
C ILE A 371 -9.00 22.41 -23.93
N LEU A 372 -8.88 21.72 -25.06
CA LEU A 372 -9.72 21.97 -26.24
C LEU A 372 -11.19 21.65 -25.99
N ASN A 373 -11.49 20.56 -25.29
CA ASN A 373 -12.86 20.21 -24.89
C ASN A 373 -13.43 21.28 -23.95
N TYR A 374 -12.68 21.65 -22.90
CA TYR A 374 -13.08 22.68 -21.96
C TYR A 374 -13.33 24.04 -22.64
N TYR A 375 -12.44 24.43 -23.57
CA TYR A 375 -12.62 25.61 -24.41
C TYR A 375 -13.92 25.56 -25.22
N THR A 376 -14.17 24.44 -25.92
CA THR A 376 -15.32 24.29 -26.81
C THR A 376 -16.63 24.29 -26.03
N GLU A 377 -16.67 23.59 -24.88
CA GLU A 377 -17.85 23.53 -23.99
C GLU A 377 -18.22 24.89 -23.39
N ASN A 378 -17.22 25.70 -23.01
CA ASN A 378 -17.46 26.98 -22.36
C ASN A 378 -17.71 28.14 -23.34
N THR A 379 -17.16 28.08 -24.57
CA THR A 379 -17.29 29.17 -25.55
C THR A 379 -18.31 28.90 -26.65
N ASN A 380 -18.64 27.63 -26.92
CA ASN A 380 -19.32 27.17 -28.15
C ASN A 380 -18.57 27.52 -29.45
N ILE A 381 -17.26 27.76 -29.38
CA ILE A 381 -16.42 28.08 -30.53
C ILE A 381 -15.56 26.86 -30.88
N THR A 382 -15.51 26.48 -32.17
CA THR A 382 -14.73 25.33 -32.66
C THR A 382 -13.43 25.74 -33.37
N LYS A 383 -12.95 26.96 -33.10
CA LYS A 383 -11.69 27.46 -33.67
C LYS A 383 -10.51 26.71 -33.06
N PRO A 384 -9.45 26.41 -33.84
CA PRO A 384 -8.24 25.85 -33.28
C PRO A 384 -7.61 26.84 -32.28
N ILE A 385 -7.06 26.30 -31.20
CA ILE A 385 -6.32 27.08 -30.19
C ILE A 385 -4.82 26.78 -30.32
N SER A 386 -4.00 27.80 -30.10
CA SER A 386 -2.54 27.75 -30.20
C SER A 386 -1.90 27.83 -28.82
N LYS A 387 -0.89 27.00 -28.58
CA LYS A 387 -0.13 27.00 -27.31
C LYS A 387 0.72 28.27 -27.17
N ILE A 388 0.52 29.02 -26.09
CA ILE A 388 1.23 30.28 -25.80
C ILE A 388 2.24 30.16 -24.65
N GLY A 389 2.06 29.18 -23.75
CA GLY A 389 2.88 29.03 -22.56
C GLY A 389 3.01 27.58 -22.12
N GLN A 390 4.18 27.22 -21.60
CA GLN A 390 4.41 25.99 -20.88
C GLN A 390 5.43 26.22 -19.77
N SER A 391 5.18 25.68 -18.60
CA SER A 391 6.19 25.51 -17.55
C SER A 391 6.15 24.09 -16.99
N LEU A 392 7.31 23.62 -16.54
CA LEU A 392 7.47 22.32 -15.90
C LEU A 392 8.40 22.51 -14.70
N GLU A 393 7.92 22.14 -13.52
CA GLU A 393 8.65 22.15 -12.27
C GLU A 393 8.80 20.72 -11.76
N ARG A 394 10.00 20.36 -11.32
CA ARG A 394 10.31 19.00 -10.87
C ARG A 394 10.77 19.05 -9.43
N ASN A 395 10.11 18.30 -8.56
CA ASN A 395 10.53 18.11 -7.18
C ASN A 395 10.89 16.63 -6.97
N GLU A 396 12.16 16.29 -7.07
CA GLU A 396 12.64 14.91 -6.94
C GLU A 396 12.50 14.35 -5.52
N ILE A 397 12.51 15.22 -4.50
CA ILE A 397 12.42 14.82 -3.09
C ILE A 397 10.99 14.44 -2.75
N GLU A 398 10.04 15.30 -3.13
CA GLU A 398 8.62 15.00 -2.97
C GLU A 398 8.15 13.95 -3.98
N GLY A 399 8.86 13.80 -5.10
CA GLY A 399 8.48 12.92 -6.18
C GLY A 399 7.30 13.45 -6.96
N SER A 400 7.33 14.74 -7.30
CA SER A 400 6.24 15.44 -7.99
C SER A 400 6.73 16.22 -9.20
N ILE A 401 5.81 16.43 -10.15
CA ILE A 401 6.00 17.24 -11.34
C ILE A 401 4.82 18.20 -11.44
N GLY A 402 5.08 19.49 -11.20
CA GLY A 402 4.14 20.57 -11.47
C GLY A 402 4.24 21.01 -12.93
N TYR A 403 3.12 21.32 -13.58
CA TYR A 403 3.10 21.85 -14.93
C TYR A 403 2.03 22.94 -15.11
N SER A 404 2.27 23.83 -16.06
CA SER A 404 1.30 24.82 -16.53
C SER A 404 1.34 24.83 -18.05
N GLU A 405 0.17 24.78 -18.67
CA GLU A 405 -0.03 24.74 -20.11
C GLU A 405 -1.07 25.79 -20.48
N GLN A 406 -0.73 26.70 -21.39
CA GLN A 406 -1.59 27.84 -21.76
C GLN A 406 -1.82 27.89 -23.26
N TYR A 407 -3.06 28.13 -23.65
CA TYR A 407 -3.53 28.17 -25.03
C TYR A 407 -4.39 29.41 -25.28
N THR A 408 -4.43 29.86 -26.54
CA THR A 408 -5.23 31.01 -26.97
C THR A 408 -5.92 30.74 -28.30
N ASP A 409 -7.09 31.34 -28.53
CA ASP A 409 -7.74 31.39 -29.84
C ASP A 409 -7.32 32.63 -30.68
N ASP A 410 -6.35 33.41 -30.19
CA ASP A 410 -5.80 34.56 -30.91
C ASP A 410 -5.11 34.10 -32.20
N ASN A 411 -5.75 34.41 -33.34
CA ASN A 411 -5.25 34.09 -34.68
C ASN A 411 -3.91 34.75 -35.02
N THR A 412 -3.48 35.77 -34.26
CA THR A 412 -2.17 36.38 -34.43
C THR A 412 -1.06 35.51 -33.85
N PHE A 413 -1.37 34.52 -32.99
CA PHE A 413 -0.39 33.53 -32.53
C PHE A 413 -0.23 32.41 -33.56
N VAL A 414 0.86 32.50 -34.32
CA VAL A 414 1.18 31.59 -35.42
C VAL A 414 2.48 30.91 -35.04
N ASN A 415 2.40 29.78 -34.34
CA ASN A 415 3.54 29.07 -33.76
C ASN A 415 4.38 28.34 -34.85
N GLU A 416 4.75 29.07 -35.90
CA GLU A 416 5.42 28.62 -37.12
C GLU A 416 6.83 29.21 -37.17
N SER A 417 7.84 28.39 -37.52
CA SER A 417 9.20 28.88 -37.82
C SER A 417 9.83 29.76 -36.73
N GLY A 418 9.49 29.52 -35.46
CA GLY A 418 10.00 30.31 -34.34
C GLY A 418 9.38 31.71 -34.20
N ILE A 419 8.39 32.06 -35.02
CA ILE A 419 7.54 33.24 -34.83
C ILE A 419 6.48 32.90 -33.76
N LYS A 420 6.25 33.84 -32.83
CA LYS A 420 5.22 33.77 -31.78
C LYS A 420 3.95 34.51 -32.21
N LYS A 421 4.09 35.76 -32.68
CA LYS A 421 2.99 36.61 -33.10
C LYS A 421 3.22 37.16 -34.50
N PHE A 422 2.17 37.23 -35.31
CA PHE A 422 2.14 37.81 -36.65
C PHE A 422 0.91 38.69 -36.79
N ASP A 423 1.13 39.92 -37.24
CA ASP A 423 0.08 40.85 -37.65
C ASP A 423 0.39 41.39 -39.04
N ILE A 424 -0.65 41.55 -39.86
CA ILE A 424 -0.53 42.07 -41.23
C ILE A 424 -1.63 43.10 -41.50
N ASN A 425 -1.21 44.31 -41.82
CA ASN A 425 -2.08 45.40 -42.23
C ASN A 425 -1.83 45.75 -43.70
N ILE A 426 -2.88 45.67 -44.52
CA ILE A 426 -2.81 45.93 -45.95
C ILE A 426 -3.69 47.13 -46.27
N GLN A 427 -3.08 48.19 -46.80
CA GLN A 427 -3.76 49.37 -47.29
C GLN A 427 -3.62 49.43 -48.81
N THR A 428 -4.73 49.63 -49.52
CA THR A 428 -4.71 49.75 -50.99
C THR A 428 -5.40 51.04 -51.40
N ALA A 429 -4.67 51.89 -52.11
CA ALA A 429 -5.17 53.02 -52.87
C ALA A 429 -5.25 52.61 -54.36
N TYR A 430 -6.46 52.48 -54.87
CA TYR A 430 -6.67 52.07 -56.27
C TYR A 430 -6.33 53.21 -57.25
N PRO A 431 -5.86 52.88 -58.47
CA PRO A 431 -5.76 53.82 -59.57
C PRO A 431 -7.08 54.56 -59.80
N VAL A 432 -7.01 55.88 -60.00
CA VAL A 432 -8.18 56.70 -60.36
C VAL A 432 -8.06 57.09 -61.81
N HIS A 433 -9.09 56.79 -62.61
CA HIS A 433 -9.09 57.15 -64.03
C HIS A 433 -9.24 58.65 -64.22
N PHE A 434 -8.43 59.21 -65.11
CA PHE A 434 -8.63 60.58 -65.58
C PHE A 434 -9.80 60.61 -66.56
N ILE A 435 -10.82 61.38 -66.21
CA ILE A 435 -11.98 61.64 -67.06
C ILE A 435 -12.13 63.14 -67.26
N ASN A 436 -12.41 63.54 -68.50
CA ASN A 436 -12.84 64.90 -68.81
C ASN A 436 -14.36 64.89 -68.90
N LYS A 437 -15.00 65.75 -68.12
CA LYS A 437 -16.45 65.92 -68.13
C LYS A 437 -16.79 67.21 -68.84
N PHE A 438 -17.63 67.12 -69.87
CA PHE A 438 -18.12 68.27 -70.62
C PHE A 438 -19.62 68.40 -70.38
N ASN A 439 -20.00 69.50 -69.74
CA ASN A 439 -21.41 69.85 -69.55
C ASN A 439 -21.91 70.54 -70.81
N VAL A 440 -22.87 69.92 -71.49
CA VAL A 440 -23.55 70.53 -72.63
C VAL A 440 -24.88 71.08 -72.14
N PHE A 441 -25.12 72.38 -72.37
CA PHE A 441 -26.33 73.05 -71.89
C PHE A 441 -27.58 72.38 -72.46
N ASN A 442 -28.52 72.00 -71.59
CA ASN A 442 -29.75 71.28 -71.92
C ASN A 442 -29.58 69.83 -72.47
N THR A 443 -28.42 69.21 -72.26
CA THR A 443 -28.13 67.80 -72.59
C THR A 443 -27.41 67.09 -71.45
N LYS A 444 -27.28 65.76 -71.54
CA LYS A 444 -26.56 64.92 -70.56
C LYS A 444 -25.05 65.19 -70.57
N GLU A 445 -24.36 64.87 -69.47
CA GLU A 445 -22.90 65.01 -69.31
C GLU A 445 -22.16 64.12 -70.33
N PHE A 446 -21.24 64.71 -71.11
CA PHE A 446 -20.34 63.95 -71.97
C PHE A 446 -19.06 63.65 -71.20
N VAL A 447 -18.78 62.36 -70.96
CA VAL A 447 -17.57 61.91 -70.27
C VAL A 447 -16.59 61.36 -71.29
N GLN A 448 -15.49 62.07 -71.52
CA GLN A 448 -14.37 61.60 -72.32
C GLN A 448 -13.32 60.94 -71.42
N LYS A 449 -13.03 59.66 -71.65
CA LYS A 449 -11.93 58.98 -70.97
C LYS A 449 -10.60 59.35 -71.65
N SER A 450 -9.58 59.69 -70.88
CA SER A 450 -8.24 59.98 -71.43
C SER A 450 -7.37 58.72 -71.62
N ASN A 451 -7.89 57.54 -71.26
CA ASN A 451 -7.13 56.28 -71.18
C ASN A 451 -5.87 56.36 -70.32
N GLN A 452 -5.87 57.27 -69.35
CA GLN A 452 -4.83 57.39 -68.33
C GLN A 452 -5.47 57.22 -66.95
N SER A 453 -4.68 56.77 -65.98
CA SER A 453 -5.05 56.69 -64.57
C SER A 453 -3.90 57.18 -63.70
N THR A 454 -4.21 57.58 -62.48
CA THR A 454 -3.18 57.69 -61.43
C THR A 454 -2.60 56.31 -61.15
N ILE A 455 -1.38 56.28 -60.60
CA ILE A 455 -0.77 55.05 -60.13
C ILE A 455 -1.47 54.60 -58.86
N GLY A 456 -1.78 53.31 -58.75
CA GLY A 456 -2.30 52.71 -57.52
C GLY A 456 -1.15 52.41 -56.56
N ASN A 457 -1.41 52.46 -55.26
CA ASN A 457 -0.43 52.12 -54.23
C ASN A 457 -1.00 51.05 -53.30
N ARG A 458 -0.20 50.04 -52.95
CA ARG A 458 -0.50 49.08 -51.90
C ARG A 458 0.64 49.07 -50.89
N ALA A 459 0.31 49.41 -49.64
CA ALA A 459 1.21 49.29 -48.51
C ALA A 459 0.87 48.02 -47.70
N ILE A 460 1.86 47.18 -47.45
CA ILE A 460 1.79 45.97 -46.64
C ILE A 460 2.71 46.17 -45.43
N ASN A 461 2.14 46.22 -44.24
CA ASN A 461 2.88 46.36 -43.00
C ASN A 461 2.72 45.06 -42.20
N ILE A 462 3.83 44.36 -41.95
CA ILE A 462 3.87 43.09 -41.21
C ILE A 462 4.62 43.34 -39.91
N SER A 463 4.03 42.93 -38.78
CA SER A 463 4.68 42.95 -37.48
C SER A 463 4.83 41.52 -36.97
N LEU A 464 6.05 41.13 -36.61
CA LEU A 464 6.41 39.82 -36.09
C LEU A 464 6.96 39.96 -34.68
N LEU A 465 6.60 39.03 -33.81
CA LEU A 465 7.27 38.78 -32.53
C LEU A 465 7.79 37.35 -32.59
N GLY A 466 9.08 37.11 -32.45
CA GLY A 466 9.63 35.75 -32.49
C GLY A 466 10.17 35.24 -31.16
N ARG A 467 10.69 34.02 -31.19
CA ARG A 467 11.35 33.36 -30.07
C ARG A 467 12.79 33.87 -29.95
N ARG A 468 13.38 33.68 -28.77
CA ARG A 468 14.81 33.97 -28.56
C ARG A 468 15.66 33.17 -29.56
N ASN A 469 16.73 33.80 -30.03
CA ASN A 469 17.69 33.24 -31.00
C ASN A 469 17.18 33.09 -32.43
N LEU A 470 16.00 33.63 -32.78
CA LEU A 470 15.58 33.67 -34.17
C LEU A 470 16.45 34.68 -34.93
N SER A 471 17.03 34.25 -36.04
CA SER A 471 17.88 35.09 -36.86
C SER A 471 17.06 36.12 -37.65
N PHE A 472 17.68 37.26 -37.96
CA PHE A 472 17.07 38.28 -38.82
C PHE A 472 16.59 37.71 -40.16
N ASP A 473 17.36 36.80 -40.77
CA ASP A 473 17.02 36.17 -42.04
C ASP A 473 15.75 35.32 -41.94
N GLU A 474 15.53 34.64 -40.81
CA GLU A 474 14.29 33.88 -40.57
C GLU A 474 13.07 34.81 -40.49
N TYR A 475 13.17 35.94 -39.76
CA TYR A 475 12.11 36.95 -39.73
C TYR A 475 11.83 37.50 -41.13
N LEU A 476 12.88 37.90 -41.85
CA LEU A 476 12.76 38.50 -43.17
C LEU A 476 12.15 37.52 -44.18
N ASN A 477 12.58 36.25 -44.17
CA ASN A 477 12.04 35.22 -45.05
C ASN A 477 10.57 34.93 -44.74
N TYR A 478 10.19 34.86 -43.46
CA TYR A 478 8.81 34.69 -43.05
C TYR A 478 7.93 35.86 -43.50
N ALA A 479 8.37 37.10 -43.24
CA ALA A 479 7.65 38.30 -43.67
C ALA A 479 7.50 38.37 -45.19
N LYS A 480 8.55 38.08 -45.97
CA LYS A 480 8.49 38.01 -47.43
C LYS A 480 7.49 36.96 -47.91
N ALA A 481 7.50 35.78 -47.31
CA ALA A 481 6.59 34.70 -47.66
C ALA A 481 5.12 35.09 -47.41
N LYS A 482 4.84 35.79 -46.30
CA LYS A 482 3.49 36.29 -45.98
C LYS A 482 3.09 37.52 -46.81
N ALA A 483 4.03 38.39 -47.20
CA ALA A 483 3.75 39.54 -48.06
C ALA A 483 3.46 39.15 -49.52
N LYS A 484 4.15 38.13 -50.04
CA LYS A 484 4.13 37.73 -51.46
C LYS A 484 2.72 37.49 -52.03
N PRO A 485 1.79 36.77 -51.37
CA PRO A 485 0.43 36.57 -51.86
C PRO A 485 -0.40 37.86 -52.01
N HIS A 486 0.00 38.93 -51.32
CA HIS A 486 -0.72 40.19 -51.31
C HIS A 486 -0.18 41.22 -52.32
N LEU A 487 0.90 40.89 -53.02
CA LEU A 487 1.39 41.70 -54.13
C LEU A 487 0.45 41.57 -55.34
N ILE A 488 -0.11 42.70 -55.79
CA ILE A 488 -0.94 42.76 -57.01
C ILE A 488 -0.02 42.71 -58.23
N ILE A 489 0.52 41.54 -58.54
CA ILE A 489 1.32 41.31 -59.78
C ILE A 489 0.74 40.12 -60.56
N THR A 490 -0.54 39.81 -60.35
CA THR A 490 -1.23 38.72 -61.05
C THR A 490 -2.34 39.31 -61.92
N GLY A 491 -2.31 39.02 -63.22
CA GLY A 491 -3.33 39.46 -64.18
C GLY A 491 -2.89 40.49 -65.21
N GLY A 492 -1.58 40.69 -65.41
CA GLY A 492 -1.05 41.58 -66.44
C GLY A 492 -0.84 43.02 -66.01
N ALA A 493 -1.16 43.40 -64.77
CA ALA A 493 -0.79 44.70 -64.18
C ALA A 493 0.73 44.87 -64.08
N ASP A 494 1.27 45.97 -64.61
CA ASP A 494 2.65 46.38 -64.34
C ASP A 494 2.71 46.89 -62.90
N GLY A 495 3.36 46.13 -62.03
CA GLY A 495 3.59 46.47 -60.62
C GLY A 495 5.08 46.52 -60.31
N TYR A 496 5.50 47.47 -59.50
CA TYR A 496 6.87 47.58 -59.02
C TYR A 496 6.91 47.94 -57.54
N ILE A 497 7.95 47.46 -56.86
CA ILE A 497 8.17 47.77 -55.45
C ILE A 497 8.71 49.19 -55.37
N GLU A 498 7.97 50.07 -54.69
CA GLU A 498 8.37 51.45 -54.44
C GLU A 498 9.39 51.53 -53.32
N GLY A 499 9.19 50.74 -52.26
CA GLY A 499 10.08 50.73 -51.11
C GLY A 499 9.88 49.52 -50.23
N VAL A 500 10.96 49.10 -49.60
CA VAL A 500 10.96 48.10 -48.53
C VAL A 500 11.70 48.71 -47.35
N ASN A 501 11.08 48.70 -46.19
CA ASN A 501 11.72 49.06 -44.94
C ASN A 501 11.49 47.94 -43.93
N CYS A 502 12.53 47.57 -43.19
CA CYS A 502 12.40 46.63 -42.09
C CYS A 502 13.13 47.17 -40.86
N ASP A 503 12.53 46.95 -39.71
CA ASP A 503 13.11 47.29 -38.42
C ASP A 503 13.16 46.04 -37.54
N PHE A 504 14.30 45.80 -36.90
CA PHE A 504 14.52 44.64 -36.06
C PHE A 504 15.05 45.07 -34.70
N ASN A 505 14.27 44.80 -33.67
CA ASN A 505 14.67 45.02 -32.29
C ASN A 505 15.02 43.67 -31.65
N ILE A 506 16.30 43.49 -31.37
CA ILE A 506 16.85 42.26 -30.79
C ILE A 506 16.45 42.06 -29.32
N GLU A 507 16.26 43.15 -28.58
CA GLU A 507 15.92 43.10 -27.15
C GLU A 507 14.51 42.54 -26.97
N ASP A 508 13.57 43.05 -27.78
CA ASP A 508 12.17 42.64 -27.75
C ASP A 508 11.87 41.45 -28.67
N ASN A 509 12.81 41.04 -29.52
CA ASN A 509 12.61 40.04 -30.58
C ASN A 509 11.42 40.41 -31.49
N THR A 510 11.27 41.71 -31.77
CA THR A 510 10.24 42.23 -32.66
C THR A 510 10.83 42.61 -34.00
N PHE A 511 10.11 42.32 -35.07
CA PHE A 511 10.49 42.66 -36.43
C PHE A 511 9.31 43.29 -37.15
N THR A 512 9.51 44.45 -37.76
CA THR A 512 8.52 45.07 -38.65
C THR A 512 9.02 45.06 -40.09
N PHE A 513 8.11 44.80 -41.03
CA PHE A 513 8.38 44.76 -42.45
C PHE A 513 7.31 45.54 -43.19
N ASN A 514 7.72 46.66 -43.79
CA ASN A 514 6.86 47.58 -44.51
C ASN A 514 7.25 47.52 -45.99
N LEU A 515 6.30 47.16 -46.84
CA LEU A 515 6.45 47.00 -48.28
C LEU A 515 5.43 47.87 -48.99
N SER A 516 5.91 48.85 -49.75
CA SER A 516 5.07 49.69 -50.63
C SER A 516 5.24 49.21 -52.07
N ALA A 517 4.14 48.95 -52.75
CA ALA A 517 4.12 48.53 -54.14
C ALA A 517 3.17 49.42 -54.95
N LEU A 518 3.70 49.96 -56.03
CA LEU A 518 2.93 50.71 -57.01
C LEU A 518 2.43 49.77 -58.09
N PHE A 519 1.20 49.97 -58.56
CA PHE A 519 0.63 49.14 -59.62
C PHE A 519 -0.23 49.95 -60.59
N HIS A 520 -0.16 49.56 -61.86
CA HIS A 520 -1.04 50.01 -62.92
C HIS A 520 -2.12 48.96 -63.16
N GLU A 521 -3.39 49.34 -62.99
CA GLU A 521 -4.47 48.48 -63.45
C GLU A 521 -4.55 48.61 -64.98
N TYR A 522 -4.35 47.49 -65.71
CA TYR A 522 -4.48 47.49 -67.15
C TYR A 522 -5.90 47.89 -67.53
N TYR A 523 -6.00 48.85 -68.44
CA TYR A 523 -7.25 49.27 -69.06
C TYR A 523 -8.02 48.05 -69.58
N LYS A 524 -9.12 47.66 -68.92
CA LYS A 524 -10.16 46.86 -69.57
C LYS A 524 -10.94 47.81 -70.49
N PRO A 525 -10.89 47.66 -71.82
CA PRO A 525 -11.75 48.42 -72.69
C PRO A 525 -13.20 48.19 -72.26
N ILE A 526 -13.95 49.26 -72.08
CA ILE A 526 -15.41 49.14 -72.04
C ILE A 526 -15.80 48.56 -73.40
N SER A 527 -16.35 47.35 -73.39
CA SER A 527 -16.82 46.70 -74.62
C SER A 527 -18.06 47.38 -75.18
N GLU A 528 -18.82 48.16 -74.39
CA GLU A 528 -20.02 48.86 -74.84
C GLU A 528 -20.26 50.19 -74.08
N ILE A 529 -20.36 51.30 -74.82
CA ILE A 529 -20.86 52.57 -74.29
C ILE A 529 -22.38 52.50 -74.34
N THR A 530 -23.05 52.34 -73.21
CA THR A 530 -24.49 52.53 -73.13
C THR A 530 -24.79 54.01 -72.93
N LEU A 531 -25.27 54.67 -73.99
CA LEU A 531 -25.90 55.98 -73.88
C LEU A 531 -27.23 55.78 -73.15
N THR A 532 -27.32 56.22 -71.90
CA THR A 532 -28.62 56.37 -71.22
C THR A 532 -29.12 57.77 -71.40
#